data_AF-A0A101IWC8-F1
#
_entry.id   AF-A0A101IWC8-F1
#
_cell.length_a   1.000
_cell.length_b   1.000
_cell.length_c   1.000
_cell.angle_alpha   90.00
_cell.angle_beta   90.00
_cell.angle_gamma   90.00
#
_symmetry.space_group_name_H-M   'P 1'
#
loop_
_entity.id
_entity.type
_entity.pdbx_description
1 polymer ?
#
loop_
_entity_poly.entity_id
_entity_poly.type
_entity_poly.pdbx_seq_one_letter_code
_entity_poly.pdbx_strand_id
1 'polypeptide(L)'
;MIIQSLCRYYDILAEDEDAGISRPGYSKGNVSFALVLSPEGELSYIVDLRIDDNKRKRPRAMDVPQQGVRSAGIAPNVLCDNAKYIFGVEKLKRSEFEKKFVKSSGKGASSDYRILAETEKEVVLVNQRSRDSFEAFKNLHHRLFDSLDDRGIRALLTFLDTWNPEEFARHPKIVEYMDELLGGGNCVFECEGVFLHTKPAVREIWENHLTLEGDDEVFTTQCLVTGKTAPVARVHNKIAGVVGAHPAGASLVTFNDVSFCSYGKEQSFNAPISKSAMFKYTTVLNHLLAHQDYRIQIADTTVVFWAETSGTACEEVANLLFDPPDVFEGDTGGQDQDTERVQDWQKIELIRDILDKVRNGRKINLDDIGADPETNFYMLGLAPNNARLAVRFWHVDSFGNFVTKAARHHLDMEIVRGGRDPRYVSLYRLLRETVAQSAENKTPAPLLGGLVMRSILNGTPYPVQMYGAILSRVKVERSINSVRAGFIKAYLLRLSRAGLTNLKEDLISVSLKKDNQNVPYRLGRLFAILEKAQTDANKDVKSTISSKYFSSASTTPAVVFPVLLKLAQHHIAKSDWGFKTTRDIEEALDGVDEFPAYLSLEEQGMFMLGYYHQRKASFTKKEDVVSEEA
;
A
#
# COMPACT_ATOMS: atom_id res chain seq x y z
N MET A 1 20.15 10.65 1.73
CA MET A 1 19.92 9.28 1.23
C MET A 1 18.51 9.11 0.67
N ILE A 2 17.43 8.97 1.47
CA ILE A 2 16.05 8.76 0.95
C ILE A 2 15.61 9.83 -0.07
N ILE A 3 15.70 11.11 0.31
CA ILE A 3 15.28 12.22 -0.57
C ILE A 3 16.15 12.27 -1.83
N GLN A 4 17.43 11.92 -1.72
CA GLN A 4 18.34 11.92 -2.86
C GLN A 4 17.99 10.81 -3.86
N SER A 5 17.68 9.60 -3.40
CA SER A 5 17.22 8.50 -4.28
C SER A 5 15.86 8.80 -4.92
N LEU A 6 14.94 9.46 -4.21
CA LEU A 6 13.69 9.95 -4.80
C LEU A 6 13.94 11.02 -5.87
N CYS A 7 14.87 11.96 -5.64
CA CYS A 7 15.24 12.94 -6.65
C CYS A 7 15.88 12.32 -7.89
N ARG A 8 16.73 11.30 -7.74
CA ARG A 8 17.29 10.57 -8.89
C ARG A 8 16.21 9.84 -9.67
N TYR A 9 15.29 9.18 -8.96
CA TYR A 9 14.18 8.50 -9.61
C TYR A 9 13.26 9.47 -10.34
N TYR A 10 13.05 10.67 -9.80
CA TYR A 10 12.38 11.74 -10.54
C TYR A 10 13.07 12.04 -11.87
N ASP A 11 14.40 12.18 -11.86
CA ASP A 11 15.16 12.52 -13.05
C ASP A 11 15.04 11.43 -14.13
N ILE A 12 15.04 10.15 -13.71
CA ILE A 12 14.80 9.01 -14.61
C ILE A 12 13.38 9.05 -15.19
N LEU A 13 12.35 9.21 -14.35
CA LEU A 13 10.96 9.26 -14.80
C LEU A 13 10.65 10.49 -15.64
N ALA A 14 11.35 11.60 -15.44
CA ALA A 14 11.14 12.83 -16.21
C ALA A 14 11.70 12.73 -17.64
N GLU A 15 12.65 11.82 -17.89
CA GLU A 15 13.17 11.49 -19.21
C GLU A 15 12.24 10.55 -19.99
N ASP A 16 11.31 9.87 -19.30
CA ASP A 16 10.31 8.97 -19.88
C ASP A 16 8.96 9.69 -20.06
N GLU A 17 8.54 9.90 -21.31
CA GLU A 17 7.26 10.55 -21.61
C GLU A 17 6.05 9.71 -21.17
N ASP A 18 6.18 8.39 -21.09
CA ASP A 18 5.11 7.46 -20.74
C ASP A 18 4.92 7.33 -19.21
N ALA A 19 5.92 7.70 -18.42
CA ALA A 19 5.86 7.63 -16.94
C ALA A 19 4.80 8.56 -16.32
N GLY A 20 4.35 9.57 -17.08
CA GLY A 20 3.27 10.46 -16.68
C GLY A 20 3.55 11.32 -15.44
N ILE A 21 4.82 11.54 -15.09
CA ILE A 21 5.23 12.34 -13.94
C ILE A 21 5.16 13.84 -14.23
N SER A 22 4.70 14.64 -13.25
CA SER A 22 4.57 16.09 -13.42
C SER A 22 5.94 16.77 -13.55
N ARG A 23 6.04 17.70 -14.52
CA ARG A 23 7.22 18.54 -14.72
C ARG A 23 7.31 19.67 -13.68
N PRO A 24 8.49 20.28 -13.46
CA PRO A 24 8.60 21.43 -12.56
C PRO A 24 7.59 22.52 -12.92
N GLY A 25 6.89 23.05 -11.92
CA GLY A 25 5.81 24.01 -12.12
C GLY A 25 4.47 23.40 -12.52
N TYR A 26 4.37 22.08 -12.68
CA TYR A 26 3.10 21.37 -12.90
C TYR A 26 2.78 20.44 -11.72
N SER A 27 1.53 20.02 -11.64
CA SER A 27 1.04 19.08 -10.63
C SER A 27 -0.18 18.31 -11.14
N LYS A 28 -0.45 17.14 -10.56
CA LYS A 28 -1.71 16.42 -10.81
C LYS A 28 -2.88 17.14 -10.15
N GLY A 29 -3.73 17.76 -10.97
CA GLY A 29 -4.96 18.41 -10.57
C GLY A 29 -6.19 17.56 -10.90
N ASN A 30 -7.20 17.62 -10.03
CA ASN A 30 -8.51 16.99 -10.27
C ASN A 30 -9.38 17.94 -11.12
N VAL A 31 -9.61 17.56 -12.38
CA VAL A 31 -10.34 18.35 -13.38
C VAL A 31 -11.67 17.70 -13.69
N SER A 32 -12.76 18.47 -13.59
CA SER A 32 -14.11 18.00 -13.89
C SER A 32 -14.55 18.35 -15.32
N PHE A 33 -14.16 19.51 -15.83
CA PHE A 33 -14.68 20.03 -17.10
C PHE A 33 -13.59 20.68 -17.96
N ALA A 34 -13.77 20.63 -19.28
CA ALA A 34 -13.07 21.54 -20.19
C ALA A 34 -14.04 22.56 -20.78
N LEU A 35 -13.65 23.83 -20.73
CA LEU A 35 -14.34 24.95 -21.34
C LEU A 35 -13.78 25.14 -22.74
N VAL A 36 -14.56 24.79 -23.76
CA VAL A 36 -14.13 24.86 -25.16
C VAL A 36 -14.44 26.25 -25.70
N LEU A 37 -13.39 27.00 -26.01
CA LEU A 37 -13.47 28.36 -26.53
C LEU A 37 -13.36 28.34 -28.05
N SER A 38 -14.20 29.14 -28.70
CA SER A 38 -14.00 29.49 -30.11
C SER A 38 -12.74 30.34 -30.27
N PRO A 39 -12.16 30.42 -31.48
CA PRO A 39 -11.05 31.34 -31.73
C PRO A 39 -11.35 32.82 -31.45
N GLU A 40 -12.63 33.20 -31.43
CA GLU A 40 -13.12 34.54 -31.12
C GLU A 40 -13.31 34.77 -29.61
N GLY A 41 -13.09 33.75 -28.77
CA GLY A 41 -13.22 33.84 -27.31
C GLY A 41 -14.62 33.56 -26.78
N GLU A 42 -15.52 33.00 -27.59
CA GLU A 42 -16.85 32.59 -27.14
C GLU A 42 -16.84 31.18 -26.54
N LEU A 43 -17.54 30.96 -25.42
CA LEU A 43 -17.72 29.62 -24.87
C LEU A 43 -18.64 28.79 -25.77
N SER A 44 -18.05 27.89 -26.55
CA SER A 44 -18.75 27.08 -27.57
C SER A 44 -19.53 25.92 -26.96
N TYR A 45 -18.89 25.14 -26.08
CA TYR A 45 -19.51 24.07 -25.30
C TYR A 45 -18.61 23.65 -24.13
N ILE A 46 -19.13 22.78 -23.27
CA ILE A 46 -18.43 22.24 -22.10
C ILE A 46 -18.29 20.73 -22.29
N VAL A 47 -17.08 20.21 -22.10
CA VAL A 47 -16.82 18.77 -22.10
C VAL A 47 -16.76 18.27 -20.66
N ASP A 48 -17.60 17.29 -20.33
CA ASP A 48 -17.52 16.57 -19.06
C ASP A 48 -16.32 15.61 -19.10
N LEU A 49 -15.27 15.93 -18.34
CA LEU A 49 -14.05 15.13 -18.25
C LEU A 49 -14.10 14.11 -17.11
N ARG A 50 -15.17 14.09 -16.31
CA ARG A 50 -15.28 13.19 -15.17
C ARG A 50 -15.39 11.74 -15.63
N ILE A 51 -14.77 10.85 -14.86
CA ILE A 51 -14.76 9.41 -15.10
C ILE A 51 -15.92 8.76 -14.33
N ASP A 52 -16.65 7.87 -14.98
CA ASP A 52 -17.69 7.07 -14.34
C ASP A 52 -17.07 5.98 -13.46
N ASP A 53 -17.30 6.07 -12.15
CA ASP A 53 -17.01 5.01 -11.20
C ASP A 53 -18.35 4.58 -10.62
N ASN A 54 -18.90 3.44 -11.05
CA ASN A 54 -20.15 2.66 -10.74
C ASN A 54 -21.21 3.17 -9.72
N LYS A 55 -20.94 4.20 -8.92
CA LYS A 55 -21.81 4.93 -8.01
C LYS A 55 -21.82 6.45 -8.21
N ARG A 56 -20.76 7.10 -8.75
CA ARG A 56 -20.63 8.57 -8.99
C ARG A 56 -19.57 8.92 -10.05
N LYS A 57 -19.78 10.03 -10.75
CA LYS A 57 -18.74 10.68 -11.58
C LYS A 57 -17.66 11.31 -10.71
N ARG A 58 -16.38 11.00 -10.97
CA ARG A 58 -15.22 11.58 -10.28
C ARG A 58 -14.39 12.46 -11.22
N PRO A 59 -13.81 13.58 -10.76
CA PRO A 59 -12.89 14.36 -11.57
C PRO A 59 -11.74 13.50 -12.11
N ARG A 60 -11.28 13.81 -13.32
CA ARG A 60 -10.11 13.18 -13.95
C ARG A 60 -8.84 13.86 -13.44
N ALA A 61 -7.86 13.05 -13.03
CA ALA A 61 -6.53 13.57 -12.71
C ALA A 61 -5.80 13.96 -14.01
N MET A 62 -5.37 15.22 -14.11
CA MET A 62 -4.66 15.77 -15.27
C MET A 62 -3.41 16.53 -14.81
N ASP A 63 -2.39 16.58 -15.65
CA ASP A 63 -1.20 17.40 -15.37
C ASP A 63 -1.50 18.86 -15.72
N VAL A 64 -1.59 19.72 -14.71
CA VAL A 64 -1.99 21.13 -14.84
C VAL A 64 -0.94 22.03 -14.17
N PRO A 65 -0.90 23.34 -14.50
CA PRO A 65 -0.02 24.29 -13.83
C PRO A 65 -0.19 24.18 -12.30
N GLN A 66 0.91 24.30 -11.57
CA GLN A 66 0.98 24.04 -10.14
C GLN A 66 -0.14 24.78 -9.39
N GLN A 67 -0.95 24.03 -8.66
CA GLN A 67 -2.10 24.56 -7.94
C GLN A 67 -1.68 24.99 -6.53
N GLY A 68 -1.97 26.24 -6.15
CA GLY A 68 -1.69 26.76 -4.81
C GLY A 68 -2.65 26.21 -3.75
N VAL A 69 -2.17 26.09 -2.51
CA VAL A 69 -3.06 25.85 -1.35
C VAL A 69 -3.71 27.17 -0.97
N ARG A 70 -5.04 27.24 -1.12
CA ARG A 70 -5.80 28.44 -0.77
C ARG A 70 -5.91 28.59 0.74
N SER A 71 -5.39 29.68 1.27
CA SER A 71 -5.69 30.17 2.62
C SER A 71 -6.98 31.01 2.60
N ALA A 72 -7.26 31.79 3.64
CA ALA A 72 -8.44 32.65 3.69
C ALA A 72 -8.47 33.75 2.61
N GLY A 73 -7.37 33.99 1.87
CA GLY A 73 -7.24 35.00 0.81
C GLY A 73 -7.75 34.59 -0.58
N ILE A 74 -7.65 35.52 -1.54
CA ILE A 74 -7.95 35.28 -2.97
C ILE A 74 -6.65 34.86 -3.66
N ALA A 75 -6.61 33.64 -4.19
CA ALA A 75 -5.44 33.06 -4.83
C ALA A 75 -5.90 32.24 -6.05
N PRO A 76 -5.98 32.86 -7.24
CA PRO A 76 -6.34 32.18 -8.48
C PRO A 76 -5.24 31.21 -8.92
N ASN A 77 -5.64 30.11 -9.55
CA ASN A 77 -4.71 29.17 -10.17
C ASN A 77 -4.67 29.39 -11.69
N VAL A 78 -3.53 29.13 -12.32
CA VAL A 78 -3.35 29.34 -13.76
C VAL A 78 -4.00 28.22 -14.57
N LEU A 79 -4.88 28.58 -15.52
CA LEU A 79 -5.52 27.71 -16.52
C LEU A 79 -6.32 26.51 -16.01
N CYS A 80 -6.45 26.36 -14.69
CA CYS A 80 -7.19 25.29 -14.04
C CYS A 80 -7.75 25.80 -12.71
N ASP A 81 -9.05 26.08 -12.63
CA ASP A 81 -9.66 26.63 -11.43
C ASP A 81 -11.17 26.30 -11.34
N ASN A 82 -11.81 26.60 -10.21
CA ASN A 82 -13.23 26.37 -10.00
C ASN A 82 -14.09 27.56 -10.47
N ALA A 83 -15.41 27.35 -10.49
CA ALA A 83 -16.36 28.32 -11.00
C ALA A 83 -16.31 29.71 -10.33
N LYS A 84 -15.89 29.79 -9.06
CA LYS A 84 -15.77 31.06 -8.34
C LYS A 84 -14.70 31.98 -8.95
N TYR A 85 -13.59 31.40 -9.38
CA TYR A 85 -12.50 32.15 -9.99
C TYR A 85 -12.68 32.29 -11.50
N ILE A 86 -13.20 31.27 -12.19
CA ILE A 86 -13.37 31.35 -13.65
C ILE A 86 -14.54 32.24 -14.05
N PHE A 87 -15.66 32.17 -13.33
CA PHE A 87 -16.91 32.84 -13.72
C PHE A 87 -17.36 33.93 -12.75
N GLY A 88 -16.74 34.06 -11.57
CA GLY A 88 -17.12 35.05 -10.57
C GLY A 88 -18.38 34.71 -9.79
N VAL A 89 -18.78 33.43 -9.73
CA VAL A 89 -20.03 32.96 -9.13
C VAL A 89 -19.79 31.97 -8.00
N GLU A 90 -20.57 32.07 -6.93
CA GLU A 90 -20.50 31.17 -5.78
C GLU A 90 -21.87 30.54 -5.48
N LYS A 91 -21.85 29.28 -5.03
CA LYS A 91 -23.03 28.57 -4.53
C LYS A 91 -22.92 28.38 -3.04
N LEU A 92 -23.94 28.84 -2.30
CA LEU A 92 -24.01 28.74 -0.84
C LEU A 92 -25.26 27.98 -0.41
N LYS A 93 -25.18 27.28 0.72
CA LYS A 93 -26.38 26.79 1.41
C LYS A 93 -27.20 27.99 1.91
N ARG A 94 -28.53 27.88 1.88
CA ARG A 94 -29.46 28.93 2.33
C ARG A 94 -29.09 29.48 3.71
N SER A 95 -28.80 28.60 4.65
CA SER A 95 -28.41 28.97 6.03
C SER A 95 -27.08 29.74 6.11
N GLU A 96 -26.13 29.43 5.23
CA GLU A 96 -24.85 30.12 5.16
C GLU A 96 -24.99 31.49 4.51
N PHE A 97 -25.78 31.57 3.43
CA PHE A 97 -26.15 32.83 2.80
C PHE A 97 -26.83 33.77 3.81
N GLU A 98 -27.86 33.30 4.52
CA GLU A 98 -28.53 34.08 5.56
C GLU A 98 -27.56 34.56 6.63
N LYS A 99 -26.66 33.69 7.10
CA LYS A 99 -25.68 34.05 8.13
C LYS A 99 -24.70 35.12 7.64
N LYS A 100 -24.20 35.00 6.40
CA LYS A 100 -23.18 35.88 5.83
C LYS A 100 -23.74 37.22 5.35
N PHE A 101 -24.96 37.26 4.84
CA PHE A 101 -25.50 38.43 4.11
C PHE A 101 -26.79 39.02 4.69
N VAL A 102 -27.55 38.26 5.51
CA VAL A 102 -28.86 38.70 6.06
C VAL A 102 -28.79 38.98 7.57
N LYS A 103 -28.15 38.10 8.35
CA LYS A 103 -28.09 38.17 9.82
C LYS A 103 -26.88 38.95 10.35
N SER A 104 -25.85 39.13 9.52
CA SER A 104 -24.63 39.92 9.82
C SER A 104 -24.82 41.43 9.64
N SER A 105 -25.94 41.87 9.05
CA SER A 105 -26.25 43.24 8.64
C SER A 105 -26.64 44.15 9.82
N GLY A 106 -25.92 44.06 10.95
CA GLY A 106 -25.98 45.03 12.03
C GLY A 106 -24.94 46.13 11.80
N LYS A 107 -25.40 47.33 11.40
CA LYS A 107 -24.64 48.56 11.09
C LYS A 107 -23.92 48.60 9.73
N GLY A 108 -24.65 49.08 8.72
CA GLY A 108 -24.09 50.04 7.75
C GLY A 108 -23.28 49.52 6.54
N ALA A 109 -23.22 48.23 6.27
CA ALA A 109 -22.68 47.72 5.01
C ALA A 109 -23.82 47.22 4.10
N SER A 110 -24.08 47.94 3.01
CA SER A 110 -24.88 47.41 1.90
C SER A 110 -24.13 46.21 1.35
N SER A 111 -24.63 45.00 1.59
CA SER A 111 -24.02 43.79 1.05
C SER A 111 -24.31 43.74 -0.45
N ASP A 112 -23.36 44.22 -1.26
CA ASP A 112 -23.45 44.20 -2.71
C ASP A 112 -23.35 42.76 -3.23
N TYR A 113 -24.50 42.14 -3.44
CA TYR A 113 -24.64 40.84 -4.07
C TYR A 113 -25.86 40.81 -5.00
N ARG A 114 -25.79 39.95 -6.01
CA ARG A 114 -26.88 39.67 -6.94
C ARG A 114 -27.15 38.17 -6.97
N ILE A 115 -28.39 37.79 -6.67
CA ILE A 115 -28.85 36.41 -6.78
C ILE A 115 -29.10 36.10 -8.25
N LEU A 116 -28.53 35.00 -8.73
CA LEU A 116 -28.70 34.52 -10.10
C LEU A 116 -29.74 33.40 -10.19
N ALA A 117 -29.75 32.52 -9.19
CA ALA A 117 -30.72 31.44 -9.03
C ALA A 117 -30.84 31.07 -7.54
N GLU A 118 -32.02 30.64 -7.10
CA GLU A 118 -32.22 30.17 -5.73
C GLU A 118 -33.22 29.01 -5.66
N THR A 119 -33.01 28.16 -4.67
CA THR A 119 -33.94 27.10 -4.25
C THR A 119 -34.16 27.21 -2.73
N GLU A 120 -35.01 26.36 -2.17
CA GLU A 120 -35.20 26.28 -0.71
C GLU A 120 -33.90 25.95 0.04
N LYS A 121 -32.95 25.27 -0.62
CA LYS A 121 -31.71 24.75 0.02
C LYS A 121 -30.46 25.54 -0.33
N GLU A 122 -30.39 26.12 -1.53
CA GLU A 122 -29.16 26.70 -2.08
C GLU A 122 -29.43 28.03 -2.78
N VAL A 123 -28.43 28.92 -2.75
CA VAL A 123 -28.45 30.24 -3.40
C VAL A 123 -27.19 30.36 -4.26
N VAL A 124 -27.38 30.66 -5.54
CA VAL A 124 -26.33 30.98 -6.50
C VAL A 124 -26.28 32.49 -6.65
N LEU A 125 -25.11 33.08 -6.40
CA LEU A 125 -24.96 34.53 -6.35
C LEU A 125 -23.61 35.00 -6.88
N VAL A 126 -23.59 36.26 -7.30
CA VAL A 126 -22.40 37.08 -7.47
C VAL A 126 -22.30 38.00 -6.27
N ASN A 127 -21.17 38.01 -5.57
CA ASN A 127 -20.89 38.93 -4.47
C ASN A 127 -19.52 39.60 -4.70
N GLN A 128 -19.19 40.63 -3.92
CA GLN A 128 -17.92 41.33 -4.09
C GLN A 128 -16.71 40.38 -4.10
N ARG A 129 -16.65 39.42 -3.18
CA ARG A 129 -15.53 38.47 -3.09
C ARG A 129 -15.44 37.55 -4.32
N SER A 130 -16.57 37.13 -4.90
CA SER A 130 -16.55 36.30 -6.11
C SER A 130 -16.16 37.13 -7.33
N ARG A 131 -16.58 38.40 -7.43
CA ARG A 131 -16.09 39.36 -8.44
C ARG A 131 -14.57 39.54 -8.32
N ASP A 132 -14.08 39.82 -7.11
CA ASP A 132 -12.64 40.00 -6.86
C ASP A 132 -11.84 38.73 -7.20
N SER A 133 -12.44 37.54 -7.02
CA SER A 133 -11.80 36.26 -7.37
C SER A 133 -11.67 36.11 -8.88
N PHE A 134 -12.72 36.47 -9.63
CA PHE A 134 -12.69 36.50 -11.10
C PHE A 134 -11.72 37.55 -11.64
N GLU A 135 -11.74 38.75 -11.06
CA GLU A 135 -10.86 39.83 -11.46
C GLU A 135 -9.39 39.49 -11.18
N ALA A 136 -9.09 38.85 -10.05
CA ALA A 136 -7.76 38.34 -9.76
C ALA A 136 -7.32 37.25 -10.75
N PHE A 137 -8.23 36.33 -11.11
CA PHE A 137 -7.97 35.30 -12.11
C PHE A 137 -7.67 35.91 -13.48
N LYS A 138 -8.50 36.86 -13.92
CA LYS A 138 -8.31 37.62 -15.15
C LYS A 138 -6.96 38.33 -15.20
N ASN A 139 -6.66 39.14 -14.18
CA ASN A 139 -5.41 39.90 -14.11
C ASN A 139 -4.16 39.01 -14.08
N LEU A 140 -4.24 37.83 -13.45
CA LEU A 140 -3.14 36.86 -13.48
C LEU A 140 -2.88 36.36 -14.91
N HIS A 141 -3.92 36.04 -15.67
CA HIS A 141 -3.76 35.54 -17.04
C HIS A 141 -3.25 36.62 -17.99
N HIS A 142 -3.70 37.87 -17.87
CA HIS A 142 -3.14 38.99 -18.65
C HIS A 142 -1.66 39.21 -18.32
N ARG A 143 -1.30 39.25 -17.03
CA ARG A 143 0.09 39.43 -16.60
C ARG A 143 1.02 38.36 -17.20
N LEU A 144 0.55 37.11 -17.25
CA LEU A 144 1.34 36.00 -17.78
C LEU A 144 1.38 36.00 -19.31
N PHE A 145 0.25 36.21 -19.96
CA PHE A 145 0.06 35.78 -21.34
C PHE A 145 -0.21 36.91 -22.35
N ASP A 146 -0.28 38.18 -21.94
CA ASP A 146 -0.49 39.29 -22.88
C ASP A 146 0.58 39.37 -23.98
N SER A 147 1.81 38.97 -23.66
CA SER A 147 2.92 38.96 -24.62
C SER A 147 2.96 37.73 -25.52
N LEU A 148 2.10 36.73 -25.28
CA LEU A 148 2.11 35.46 -26.01
C LEU A 148 1.22 35.55 -27.26
N ASP A 149 1.84 35.45 -28.43
CA ASP A 149 1.13 35.32 -29.70
C ASP A 149 0.67 33.87 -29.94
N ASP A 150 -0.37 33.46 -29.20
CA ASP A 150 -1.06 32.18 -29.40
C ASP A 150 -2.58 32.40 -29.53
N ARG A 151 -3.17 31.79 -30.55
CA ARG A 151 -4.60 31.96 -30.87
C ARG A 151 -5.54 31.50 -29.75
N GLY A 152 -5.22 30.38 -29.09
CA GLY A 152 -6.04 29.85 -28.00
C GLY A 152 -5.94 30.68 -26.72
N ILE A 153 -4.77 31.27 -26.47
CA ILE A 153 -4.56 32.21 -25.38
C ILE A 153 -5.27 33.54 -25.65
N ARG A 154 -5.22 34.07 -26.87
CA ARG A 154 -6.02 35.25 -27.26
C ARG A 154 -7.52 35.01 -27.07
N ALA A 155 -8.00 33.81 -27.44
CA ALA A 155 -9.38 33.40 -27.18
C ALA A 155 -9.71 33.39 -25.67
N LEU A 156 -8.82 32.85 -24.83
CA LEU A 156 -8.97 32.89 -23.37
C LEU A 156 -9.03 34.32 -22.83
N LEU A 157 -8.09 35.18 -23.22
CA LEU A 157 -8.07 36.57 -22.74
C LEU A 157 -9.33 37.32 -23.20
N THR A 158 -9.77 37.11 -24.44
CA THR A 158 -11.03 37.67 -24.96
C THR A 158 -12.26 37.18 -24.19
N PHE A 159 -12.30 35.88 -23.86
CA PHE A 159 -13.32 35.31 -23.00
C PHE A 159 -13.35 36.02 -21.63
N LEU A 160 -12.20 36.16 -20.97
CA LEU A 160 -12.09 36.81 -19.67
C LEU A 160 -12.41 38.31 -19.72
N ASP A 161 -12.12 38.97 -20.85
CA ASP A 161 -12.42 40.39 -21.06
C ASP A 161 -13.89 40.68 -21.25
N THR A 162 -14.60 39.77 -21.92
CA THR A 162 -16.00 39.95 -22.30
C THR A 162 -16.97 39.29 -21.33
N TRP A 163 -16.49 38.39 -20.46
CA TRP A 163 -17.33 37.65 -19.52
C TRP A 163 -17.96 38.56 -18.46
N ASN A 164 -19.27 38.38 -18.26
CA ASN A 164 -20.04 39.04 -17.23
C ASN A 164 -20.58 38.00 -16.22
N PRO A 165 -20.11 37.98 -14.96
CA PRO A 165 -20.55 37.01 -13.94
C PRO A 165 -22.07 36.92 -13.80
N GLU A 166 -22.78 38.02 -13.98
CA GLU A 166 -24.24 38.10 -13.87
C GLU A 166 -25.01 37.32 -14.94
N GLU A 167 -24.39 36.97 -16.06
CA GLU A 167 -25.00 36.18 -17.14
C GLU A 167 -24.83 34.67 -16.95
N PHE A 168 -24.09 34.22 -15.93
CA PHE A 168 -23.75 32.81 -15.72
C PHE A 168 -24.96 31.88 -15.72
N ALA A 169 -26.03 32.22 -14.99
CA ALA A 169 -27.24 31.39 -14.89
C ALA A 169 -28.13 31.44 -16.14
N ARG A 170 -27.83 32.30 -17.12
CA ARG A 170 -28.59 32.48 -18.37
C ARG A 170 -27.81 32.00 -19.59
N HIS A 171 -26.50 31.81 -19.46
CA HIS A 171 -25.64 31.43 -20.56
C HIS A 171 -26.03 30.03 -21.10
N PRO A 172 -26.44 29.89 -22.39
CA PRO A 172 -27.03 28.66 -22.92
C PRO A 172 -26.18 27.40 -22.71
N LYS A 173 -24.85 27.55 -22.73
CA LYS A 173 -23.89 26.44 -22.56
C LYS A 173 -23.61 26.06 -21.11
N ILE A 174 -23.90 26.95 -20.17
CA ILE A 174 -23.63 26.73 -18.74
C ILE A 174 -24.85 26.13 -18.05
N VAL A 175 -26.07 26.52 -18.43
CA VAL A 175 -27.31 26.10 -17.77
C VAL A 175 -27.40 24.57 -17.63
N GLU A 176 -26.96 23.82 -18.65
CA GLU A 176 -26.96 22.35 -18.64
C GLU A 176 -26.02 21.74 -17.59
N TYR A 177 -24.91 22.41 -17.26
CA TYR A 177 -23.86 21.92 -16.36
C TYR A 177 -23.75 22.74 -15.07
N MET A 178 -24.72 23.61 -14.80
CA MET A 178 -24.62 24.67 -13.81
C MET A 178 -24.39 24.10 -12.40
N ASP A 179 -25.17 23.09 -12.02
CA ASP A 179 -25.06 22.48 -10.69
C ASP A 179 -23.74 21.76 -10.48
N GLU A 180 -23.24 21.11 -11.53
CA GLU A 180 -21.98 20.37 -11.50
C GLU A 180 -20.75 21.30 -11.49
N LEU A 181 -20.77 22.39 -12.26
CA LEU A 181 -19.74 23.43 -12.25
C LEU A 181 -19.63 24.09 -10.87
N LEU A 182 -20.79 24.36 -10.25
CA LEU A 182 -20.88 24.89 -8.90
C LEU A 182 -20.63 23.84 -7.79
N GLY A 183 -20.39 22.58 -8.16
CA GLY A 183 -20.01 21.49 -7.25
C GLY A 183 -18.57 21.59 -6.71
N GLY A 184 -17.81 22.60 -7.15
CA GLY A 184 -16.44 22.85 -6.70
C GLY A 184 -15.35 22.12 -7.50
N GLY A 185 -15.71 21.48 -8.61
CA GLY A 185 -14.74 20.89 -9.54
C GLY A 185 -13.92 21.96 -10.27
N ASN A 186 -12.67 21.63 -10.62
CA ASN A 186 -11.86 22.52 -11.45
C ASN A 186 -12.19 22.35 -12.93
N CYS A 187 -12.02 23.41 -13.70
CA CYS A 187 -12.19 23.43 -15.14
C CYS A 187 -10.88 23.86 -15.80
N VAL A 188 -10.58 23.26 -16.95
CA VAL A 188 -9.48 23.67 -17.85
C VAL A 188 -10.04 24.31 -19.11
N PHE A 189 -9.18 24.94 -19.91
CA PHE A 189 -9.56 25.57 -21.17
C PHE A 189 -9.03 24.79 -22.37
N GLU A 190 -9.84 24.72 -23.41
CA GLU A 190 -9.54 24.09 -24.69
C GLU A 190 -9.85 25.06 -25.82
N CYS A 191 -9.01 25.08 -26.86
CA CYS A 191 -9.30 25.78 -28.10
C CYS A 191 -8.78 24.95 -29.27
N GLU A 192 -9.62 24.78 -30.30
CA GLU A 192 -9.30 23.99 -31.51
C GLU A 192 -8.81 22.56 -31.20
N GLY A 193 -9.41 21.89 -30.20
CA GLY A 193 -9.07 20.51 -29.84
C GLY A 193 -7.82 20.37 -28.96
N VAL A 194 -7.19 21.47 -28.53
CA VAL A 194 -5.96 21.46 -27.72
C VAL A 194 -6.22 22.14 -26.39
N PHE A 195 -5.88 21.45 -25.29
CA PHE A 195 -5.90 22.06 -23.96
C PHE A 195 -4.83 23.13 -23.84
N LEU A 196 -5.20 24.35 -23.42
CA LEU A 196 -4.27 25.48 -23.40
C LEU A 196 -3.07 25.23 -22.47
N HIS A 197 -3.31 24.54 -21.36
CA HIS A 197 -2.27 24.23 -20.36
C HIS A 197 -1.22 23.20 -20.82
N THR A 198 -1.46 22.48 -21.93
CA THR A 198 -0.50 21.53 -22.49
C THR A 198 0.39 22.14 -23.57
N LYS A 199 0.10 23.38 -24.02
CA LYS A 199 0.87 24.06 -25.07
C LYS A 199 2.30 24.37 -24.60
N PRO A 200 3.34 24.09 -25.41
CA PRO A 200 4.73 24.36 -25.05
C PRO A 200 5.01 25.83 -24.68
N ALA A 201 4.48 26.79 -25.44
CA ALA A 201 4.72 28.21 -25.17
C ALA A 201 4.09 28.69 -23.85
N VAL A 202 2.94 28.13 -23.48
CA VAL A 202 2.28 28.40 -22.20
C VAL A 202 3.09 27.84 -21.04
N ARG A 203 3.62 26.62 -21.21
CA ARG A 203 4.50 25.97 -20.23
C ARG A 203 5.73 26.81 -19.94
N GLU A 204 6.42 27.26 -21.00
CA GLU A 204 7.65 28.06 -20.88
C GLU A 204 7.43 29.36 -20.11
N ILE A 205 6.34 30.09 -20.41
CA ILE A 205 6.00 31.33 -19.68
C ILE A 205 5.71 31.03 -18.21
N TRP A 206 4.97 29.97 -17.92
CA TRP A 206 4.63 29.60 -16.55
C TRP A 206 5.86 29.16 -15.74
N GLU A 207 6.74 28.36 -16.33
CA GLU A 207 8.01 27.96 -15.72
C GLU A 207 8.89 29.18 -15.41
N ASN A 208 9.01 30.12 -16.36
CA ASN A 208 9.74 31.37 -16.17
C ASN A 208 9.13 32.22 -15.05
N HIS A 209 7.81 32.35 -15.02
CA HIS A 209 7.12 33.08 -13.96
C HIS A 209 7.40 32.49 -12.57
N LEU A 210 7.37 31.17 -12.41
CA LEU A 210 7.68 30.52 -11.14
C LEU A 210 9.13 30.72 -10.68
N THR A 211 10.06 30.99 -11.60
CA THR A 211 11.43 31.38 -11.24
C THR A 211 11.54 32.83 -10.75
N LEU A 212 10.63 33.71 -11.21
CA LEU A 212 10.66 35.16 -10.95
C LEU A 212 9.78 35.58 -9.75
N GLU A 213 8.56 35.04 -9.61
CA GLU A 213 7.61 35.36 -8.52
C GLU A 213 7.89 34.58 -7.20
N GLY A 214 9.17 34.29 -6.92
CA GLY A 214 9.57 33.74 -5.62
C GLY A 214 9.47 34.77 -4.50
N ASP A 215 8.26 35.25 -4.20
CA ASP A 215 7.95 36.32 -3.25
C ASP A 215 8.01 35.81 -1.78
N ASP A 216 9.19 35.95 -1.23
CA ASP A 216 9.63 36.13 0.16
C ASP A 216 11.16 36.40 0.01
N GLU A 217 11.85 37.05 0.96
CA GLU A 217 13.32 37.13 0.94
C GLU A 217 13.89 35.76 0.54
N VAL A 218 14.46 35.66 -0.67
CA VAL A 218 14.84 34.37 -1.24
C VAL A 218 15.95 33.81 -0.37
N PHE A 219 15.57 32.93 0.55
CA PHE A 219 16.50 32.34 1.48
C PHE A 219 17.33 31.29 0.73
N THR A 220 18.43 31.77 0.16
CA THR A 220 19.43 30.97 -0.53
C THR A 220 20.44 30.43 0.47
N THR A 221 20.57 29.11 0.52
CA THR A 221 21.62 28.46 1.28
C THR A 221 21.96 27.12 0.62
N GLN A 222 22.92 26.40 1.18
CA GLN A 222 23.30 25.09 0.69
C GLN A 222 22.15 24.09 0.93
N CYS A 223 21.68 23.45 -0.14
CA CYS A 223 20.67 22.39 -0.06
C CYS A 223 21.31 21.11 0.49
N LEU A 224 20.77 20.55 1.57
CA LEU A 224 21.27 19.34 2.23
C LEU A 224 21.18 18.07 1.36
N VAL A 225 20.38 18.10 0.29
CA VAL A 225 20.20 16.94 -0.62
C VAL A 225 21.19 17.00 -1.78
N THR A 226 21.40 18.19 -2.35
CA THR A 226 22.19 18.36 -3.59
C THR A 226 23.59 18.89 -3.34
N GLY A 227 23.85 19.48 -2.18
CA GLY A 227 25.10 20.19 -1.86
C GLY A 227 25.27 21.53 -2.57
N LYS A 228 24.34 21.93 -3.46
CA LYS A 228 24.40 23.18 -4.23
C LYS A 228 23.69 24.32 -3.46
N THR A 229 24.19 25.54 -3.61
CA THR A 229 23.49 26.75 -3.12
C THR A 229 22.29 27.04 -4.01
N ALA A 230 21.10 27.09 -3.44
CA ALA A 230 19.86 27.31 -4.17
C ALA A 230 18.76 27.87 -3.24
N PRO A 231 17.68 28.47 -3.80
CA PRO A 231 16.50 28.86 -3.02
C PRO A 231 15.90 27.67 -2.27
N VAL A 232 15.72 27.81 -0.95
CA VAL A 232 15.18 26.76 -0.08
C VAL A 232 13.67 26.86 0.05
N ALA A 233 12.99 25.70 0.06
CA ALA A 233 11.56 25.64 0.32
C ALA A 233 11.27 25.88 1.81
N ARG A 234 10.48 26.91 2.13
CA ARG A 234 10.02 27.17 3.51
C ARG A 234 9.06 26.08 4.01
N VAL A 235 8.13 25.68 3.14
CA VAL A 235 7.14 24.62 3.37
C VAL A 235 7.29 23.58 2.26
N HIS A 236 7.24 22.30 2.63
CA HIS A 236 7.30 21.20 1.69
C HIS A 236 5.90 20.73 1.29
N ASN A 237 5.75 20.26 0.05
CA ASN A 237 4.49 19.71 -0.44
C ASN A 237 4.03 18.52 0.41
N LYS A 238 2.72 18.36 0.51
CA LYS A 238 2.10 17.25 1.24
C LYS A 238 2.23 15.95 0.46
N ILE A 239 2.42 14.87 1.20
CA ILE A 239 2.43 13.50 0.69
C ILE A 239 1.06 12.89 1.00
N ALA A 240 0.30 12.57 -0.05
CA ALA A 240 -1.02 11.96 0.03
C ALA A 240 -0.93 10.46 -0.27
N GLY A 241 -1.95 9.70 0.15
CA GLY A 241 -2.03 8.26 -0.15
C GLY A 241 -1.35 7.32 0.86
N VAL A 242 -0.80 7.85 1.96
CA VAL A 242 -0.38 7.02 3.11
C VAL A 242 -1.61 6.64 3.92
N VAL A 243 -1.81 5.34 4.15
CA VAL A 243 -2.99 4.82 4.86
C VAL A 243 -2.98 5.32 6.31
N GLY A 244 -4.11 5.83 6.78
CA GLY A 244 -4.27 6.39 8.13
C GLY A 244 -3.70 7.79 8.33
N ALA A 245 -3.07 8.38 7.32
CA ALA A 245 -2.68 9.80 7.35
C ALA A 245 -3.88 10.71 7.04
N HIS A 246 -3.71 12.02 7.27
CA HIS A 246 -4.73 13.01 6.92
C HIS A 246 -5.07 12.95 5.41
N PRO A 247 -6.36 12.99 4.99
CA PRO A 247 -6.75 12.88 3.58
C PRO A 247 -6.13 13.93 2.65
N ALA A 248 -5.89 15.14 3.15
CA ALA A 248 -5.18 16.20 2.42
C ALA A 248 -3.65 16.02 2.37
N GLY A 249 -3.14 14.88 2.86
CA GLY A 249 -1.73 14.54 2.93
C GLY A 249 -1.02 15.01 4.21
N ALA A 250 0.18 14.47 4.42
CA ALA A 250 1.04 14.73 5.57
C ALA A 250 2.45 15.13 5.11
N SER A 251 3.21 15.83 5.96
CA SER A 251 4.56 16.29 5.62
C SER A 251 5.61 15.26 6.04
N LEU A 252 6.55 14.94 5.14
CA LEU A 252 7.73 14.11 5.46
C LEU A 252 8.81 14.92 6.20
N VAL A 253 9.02 16.17 5.78
CA VAL A 253 9.94 17.13 6.43
C VAL A 253 9.10 18.32 6.88
N THR A 254 9.07 18.61 8.18
CA THR A 254 8.31 19.74 8.73
C THR A 254 8.80 20.11 10.13
N PHE A 255 8.76 21.41 10.42
CA PHE A 255 9.09 22.01 11.72
C PHE A 255 7.99 23.03 12.03
N ASN A 256 6.86 22.57 12.56
CA ASN A 256 5.64 23.38 12.71
C ASN A 256 5.40 23.87 14.15
N ASP A 257 6.39 23.73 15.04
CA ASP A 257 6.37 24.22 16.42
C ASP A 257 7.73 24.85 16.73
N VAL A 258 7.75 25.89 17.55
CA VAL A 258 8.96 26.62 17.94
C VAL A 258 9.97 25.69 18.62
N SER A 259 9.49 24.67 19.33
CA SER A 259 10.34 23.65 19.97
C SER A 259 11.16 22.81 18.98
N PHE A 260 10.79 22.77 17.69
CA PHE A 260 11.58 22.11 16.65
C PHE A 260 12.57 23.06 15.95
N CYS A 261 12.45 24.36 16.18
CA CYS A 261 13.30 25.36 15.54
C CYS A 261 14.68 25.42 16.21
N SER A 262 15.74 25.67 15.42
CA SER A 262 17.12 25.75 15.91
C SER A 262 17.91 26.78 15.10
N TYR A 263 18.96 27.35 15.69
CA TYR A 263 19.86 28.30 15.03
C TYR A 263 19.15 29.53 14.42
N GLY A 264 18.05 29.98 15.04
CA GLY A 264 17.23 31.10 14.54
C GLY A 264 16.47 30.81 13.25
N LYS A 265 16.43 29.55 12.79
CA LYS A 265 15.71 29.14 11.59
C LYS A 265 14.32 28.65 11.94
N GLU A 266 13.34 29.05 11.14
CA GLU A 266 11.95 28.65 11.30
C GLU A 266 11.51 27.71 10.18
N GLN A 267 10.52 26.87 10.47
CA GLN A 267 9.97 25.91 9.50
C GLN A 267 11.06 25.06 8.83
N SER A 268 10.89 24.73 7.56
CA SER A 268 11.80 23.82 6.85
C SER A 268 13.16 24.44 6.56
N PHE A 269 13.39 25.73 6.86
CA PHE A 269 14.74 26.31 6.84
C PHE A 269 15.68 25.61 7.84
N ASN A 270 15.15 24.95 8.89
CA ASN A 270 15.94 24.09 9.79
C ASN A 270 16.57 22.89 9.09
N ALA A 271 15.98 22.40 8.00
CA ALA A 271 16.53 21.33 7.17
C ALA A 271 16.53 21.81 5.70
N PRO A 272 17.49 22.68 5.32
CA PRO A 272 17.40 23.40 4.06
C PRO A 272 17.43 22.45 2.86
N ILE A 273 16.31 22.37 2.14
CA ILE A 273 16.14 21.61 0.91
C ILE A 273 15.69 22.58 -0.19
N SER A 274 16.37 22.56 -1.33
CA SER A 274 16.07 23.47 -2.44
C SER A 274 14.64 23.27 -2.96
N LYS A 275 14.01 24.33 -3.48
CA LYS A 275 12.68 24.26 -4.10
C LYS A 275 12.59 23.14 -5.16
N SER A 276 13.63 23.02 -5.99
CA SER A 276 13.75 21.93 -6.98
C SER A 276 13.79 20.54 -6.34
N ALA A 277 14.66 20.29 -5.36
CA ALA A 277 14.74 18.98 -4.72
C ALA A 277 13.44 18.64 -3.97
N MET A 278 12.83 19.63 -3.31
CA MET A 278 11.54 19.50 -2.63
C MET A 278 10.44 19.07 -3.60
N PHE A 279 10.36 19.73 -4.76
CA PHE A 279 9.43 19.34 -5.82
C PHE A 279 9.66 17.90 -6.27
N LYS A 280 10.89 17.54 -6.68
CA LYS A 280 11.21 16.19 -7.19
C LYS A 280 10.79 15.07 -6.23
N TYR A 281 11.24 15.13 -4.98
CA TYR A 281 10.99 14.03 -4.06
C TYR A 281 9.51 13.90 -3.67
N THR A 282 8.79 15.03 -3.57
CA THR A 282 7.36 15.00 -3.23
C THR A 282 6.51 14.52 -4.39
N THR A 283 6.85 14.91 -5.62
CA THR A 283 6.19 14.44 -6.85
C THR A 283 6.36 12.93 -7.02
N VAL A 284 7.58 12.40 -6.91
CA VAL A 284 7.83 10.96 -7.00
C VAL A 284 7.11 10.19 -5.90
N LEU A 285 7.19 10.65 -4.66
CA LEU A 285 6.57 9.91 -3.57
C LEU A 285 5.05 9.86 -3.69
N ASN A 286 4.41 10.94 -4.16
CA ASN A 286 2.99 10.94 -4.49
C ASN A 286 2.66 10.06 -5.71
N HIS A 287 3.53 10.02 -6.72
CA HIS A 287 3.39 9.12 -7.87
C HIS A 287 3.43 7.66 -7.43
N LEU A 288 4.43 7.25 -6.64
CA LEU A 288 4.52 5.91 -6.06
C LEU A 288 3.30 5.55 -5.20
N LEU A 289 2.82 6.48 -4.39
CA LEU A 289 1.63 6.27 -3.54
C LEU A 289 0.30 6.32 -4.33
N ALA A 290 0.28 6.81 -5.57
CA ALA A 290 -0.94 6.78 -6.39
C ALA A 290 -1.14 5.41 -7.05
N HIS A 291 -0.05 4.71 -7.37
CA HIS A 291 -0.08 3.40 -8.03
C HIS A 291 -0.21 2.28 -6.99
N GLN A 292 -1.15 1.35 -7.19
CA GLN A 292 -1.34 0.24 -6.26
C GLN A 292 -0.22 -0.79 -6.34
N ASP A 293 0.33 -1.00 -7.54
CA ASP A 293 1.39 -1.98 -7.76
C ASP A 293 2.72 -1.56 -7.13
N TYR A 294 2.93 -0.26 -6.88
CA TYR A 294 4.22 0.27 -6.38
C TYR A 294 4.27 0.36 -4.85
N ARG A 295 3.24 -0.17 -4.18
CA ARG A 295 3.15 -0.15 -2.72
C ARG A 295 2.48 -1.40 -2.18
N ILE A 296 2.77 -1.68 -0.91
CA ILE A 296 2.06 -2.66 -0.11
C ILE A 296 1.71 -2.07 1.25
N GLN A 297 0.69 -2.62 1.90
CA GLN A 297 0.33 -2.26 3.26
C GLN A 297 0.74 -3.36 4.24
N ILE A 298 1.61 -3.03 5.19
CA ILE A 298 2.05 -3.95 6.24
C ILE A 298 1.59 -3.38 7.59
N ALA A 299 0.54 -3.96 8.17
CA ALA A 299 -0.12 -3.44 9.36
C ALA A 299 -0.50 -1.94 9.21
N ASP A 300 0.09 -1.03 9.99
CA ASP A 300 -0.13 0.41 9.93
C ASP A 300 0.84 1.15 8.98
N THR A 301 1.77 0.43 8.35
CA THR A 301 2.86 1.01 7.56
C THR A 301 2.60 0.81 6.06
N THR A 302 2.53 1.92 5.32
CA THR A 302 2.52 1.92 3.85
C THR A 302 3.96 1.83 3.35
N VAL A 303 4.29 0.79 2.59
CA VAL A 303 5.63 0.60 2.04
C VAL A 303 5.59 0.88 0.55
N VAL A 304 6.39 1.84 0.09
CA VAL A 304 6.63 2.07 -1.34
C VAL A 304 7.98 1.48 -1.72
N PHE A 305 8.11 1.07 -2.98
CA PHE A 305 9.36 0.58 -3.53
C PHE A 305 9.55 1.09 -4.96
N TRP A 306 10.81 1.23 -5.35
CA TRP A 306 11.17 1.64 -6.70
C TRP A 306 12.59 1.21 -7.06
N ALA A 307 12.86 1.13 -8.36
CA ALA A 307 14.21 0.91 -8.90
C ALA A 307 14.72 2.15 -9.67
N GLU A 308 16.04 2.29 -9.83
CA GLU A 308 16.63 3.31 -10.72
C GLU A 308 16.50 2.91 -12.21
N THR A 309 15.28 2.68 -12.68
CA THR A 309 14.93 2.37 -14.08
C THR A 309 13.59 3.00 -14.44
N SER A 310 13.32 3.21 -15.73
CA SER A 310 12.04 3.77 -16.20
C SER A 310 10.92 2.71 -16.29
N GLY A 311 11.28 1.44 -16.41
CA GLY A 311 10.31 0.33 -16.50
C GLY A 311 9.67 -0.04 -15.15
N THR A 312 8.51 -0.70 -15.21
CA THR A 312 7.68 -1.07 -14.04
C THR A 312 7.91 -2.49 -13.52
N ALA A 313 8.73 -3.28 -14.23
CA ALA A 313 8.93 -4.69 -13.95
C ALA A 313 9.47 -4.95 -12.53
N CYS A 314 10.33 -4.04 -12.03
CA CYS A 314 10.87 -4.14 -10.68
C CYS A 314 9.77 -4.08 -9.61
N GLU A 315 8.89 -3.09 -9.75
CA GLU A 315 7.79 -2.83 -8.84
C GLU A 315 6.74 -3.96 -8.92
N GLU A 316 6.40 -4.41 -10.12
CA GLU A 316 5.45 -5.52 -10.34
C GLU A 316 5.92 -6.82 -9.69
N VAL A 317 7.18 -7.20 -9.90
CA VAL A 317 7.76 -8.41 -9.29
C VAL A 317 7.90 -8.24 -7.77
N ALA A 318 8.26 -7.06 -7.26
CA ALA A 318 8.32 -6.79 -5.83
C ALA A 318 6.94 -6.92 -5.17
N ASN A 319 5.89 -6.38 -5.81
CA ASN A 319 4.51 -6.51 -5.36
C ASN A 319 4.11 -7.99 -5.31
N LEU A 320 4.33 -8.71 -6.41
CA LEU A 320 4.01 -10.12 -6.57
C LEU A 320 4.66 -11.00 -5.49
N LEU A 321 5.91 -10.71 -5.10
CA LEU A 321 6.62 -11.47 -4.08
C LEU A 321 6.12 -11.20 -2.65
N PHE A 322 5.52 -10.04 -2.36
CA PHE A 322 5.02 -9.72 -1.01
C PHE A 322 3.51 -9.84 -0.84
N ASP A 323 2.76 -9.68 -1.92
CA ASP A 323 1.31 -9.81 -1.98
C ASP A 323 0.88 -10.70 -3.17
N PRO A 324 1.29 -11.98 -3.17
CA PRO A 324 0.91 -12.92 -4.22
C PRO A 324 -0.61 -13.14 -4.25
N PRO A 325 -1.19 -13.42 -5.44
CA PRO A 325 -2.62 -13.71 -5.54
C PRO A 325 -2.99 -15.00 -4.78
N ASP A 326 -4.18 -15.01 -4.17
CA ASP A 326 -4.71 -16.15 -3.43
C ASP A 326 -5.21 -17.25 -4.41
N VAL A 327 -4.29 -18.02 -5.00
CA VAL A 327 -4.59 -19.17 -5.87
C VAL A 327 -4.48 -20.48 -5.10
N PHE A 328 -5.47 -21.37 -5.28
CA PHE A 328 -5.59 -22.67 -4.58
C PHE A 328 -5.27 -23.86 -5.50
N GLU A 329 -4.78 -24.96 -4.91
CA GLU A 329 -4.50 -26.19 -5.66
C GLU A 329 -5.81 -26.85 -6.14
N GLY A 330 -5.92 -27.10 -7.45
CA GLY A 330 -7.13 -27.64 -8.09
C GLY A 330 -7.99 -26.59 -8.80
N ASP A 331 -7.62 -25.31 -8.72
CA ASP A 331 -8.23 -24.23 -9.51
C ASP A 331 -7.71 -24.28 -10.97
N THR A 332 -7.74 -25.45 -11.60
CA THR A 332 -7.37 -25.60 -13.01
C THR A 332 -8.40 -24.82 -13.82
N GLY A 333 -7.97 -23.75 -14.50
CA GLY A 333 -8.81 -22.87 -15.29
C GLY A 333 -9.93 -23.63 -16.01
N GLY A 334 -11.15 -23.54 -15.45
CA GLY A 334 -12.34 -24.01 -16.12
C GLY A 334 -12.53 -23.24 -17.43
N GLN A 335 -13.24 -23.84 -18.38
CA GLN A 335 -13.43 -23.31 -19.73
C GLN A 335 -14.16 -21.95 -19.82
N ASP A 336 -14.58 -21.37 -18.69
CA ASP A 336 -15.12 -20.01 -18.61
C ASP A 336 -14.00 -19.03 -18.18
N GLN A 337 -13.43 -18.37 -19.17
CA GLN A 337 -12.28 -17.47 -19.07
C GLN A 337 -12.66 -16.13 -18.40
N ASP A 338 -12.52 -16.04 -17.09
CA ASP A 338 -12.31 -14.75 -16.42
C ASP A 338 -10.86 -14.30 -16.65
N THR A 339 -10.65 -13.20 -17.37
CA THR A 339 -9.34 -12.63 -17.68
C THR A 339 -8.46 -12.43 -16.44
N GLU A 340 -9.06 -12.08 -15.30
CA GLU A 340 -8.37 -11.90 -14.01
C GLU A 340 -7.73 -13.21 -13.52
N ARG A 341 -8.43 -14.35 -13.65
CA ARG A 341 -7.91 -15.66 -13.20
C ARG A 341 -6.73 -16.15 -14.03
N VAL A 342 -6.73 -15.86 -15.34
CA VAL A 342 -5.61 -16.20 -16.23
C VAL A 342 -4.36 -15.42 -15.85
N GLN A 343 -4.51 -14.13 -15.52
CA GLN A 343 -3.41 -13.28 -15.08
C GLN A 343 -2.84 -13.73 -13.73
N ASP A 344 -3.69 -14.14 -12.79
CA ASP A 344 -3.24 -14.66 -11.49
C ASP A 344 -2.44 -15.96 -11.63
N TRP A 345 -2.83 -16.85 -12.56
CA TRP A 345 -2.06 -18.06 -12.84
C TRP A 345 -0.67 -17.77 -13.42
N GLN A 346 -0.56 -16.85 -14.38
CA GLN A 346 0.74 -16.45 -14.95
C GLN A 346 1.67 -15.85 -13.89
N LYS A 347 1.12 -15.01 -13.00
CA LYS A 347 1.84 -14.45 -11.85
C LYS A 347 2.37 -15.55 -10.91
N ILE A 348 1.57 -16.57 -10.63
CA ILE A 348 2.00 -17.72 -9.79
C ILE A 348 3.10 -18.54 -10.46
N GLU A 349 3.05 -18.73 -11.78
CA GLU A 349 4.12 -19.41 -12.52
C GLU A 349 5.43 -18.62 -12.48
N LEU A 350 5.37 -17.30 -12.64
CA LEU A 350 6.55 -16.44 -12.50
C LEU A 350 7.20 -16.58 -11.11
N ILE A 351 6.40 -16.59 -10.03
CA ILE A 351 6.93 -16.85 -8.68
C ILE A 351 7.60 -18.23 -8.64
N ARG A 352 6.95 -19.28 -9.15
CA ARG A 352 7.51 -20.64 -9.15
C ARG A 352 8.88 -20.67 -9.85
N ASP A 353 8.99 -20.06 -11.00
CA ASP A 353 10.19 -20.10 -11.82
C ASP A 353 11.35 -19.33 -11.14
N ILE A 354 11.06 -18.18 -10.53
CA ILE A 354 12.02 -17.44 -9.69
C ILE A 354 12.49 -18.32 -8.52
N LEU A 355 11.55 -18.95 -7.80
CA LEU A 355 11.86 -19.80 -6.65
C LEU A 355 12.72 -21.01 -7.04
N ASP A 356 12.45 -21.65 -8.18
CA ASP A 356 13.24 -22.78 -8.64
C ASP A 356 14.65 -22.39 -9.08
N LYS A 357 14.84 -21.19 -9.62
CA LYS A 357 16.19 -20.65 -9.87
C LYS A 357 16.96 -20.47 -8.58
N VAL A 358 16.36 -19.81 -7.59
CA VAL A 358 16.98 -19.58 -6.28
C VAL A 358 17.24 -20.90 -5.55
N ARG A 359 16.32 -21.86 -5.61
CA ARG A 359 16.46 -23.21 -5.05
C ARG A 359 17.71 -23.91 -5.58
N ASN A 360 17.96 -23.77 -6.88
CA ASN A 360 19.10 -24.38 -7.57
C ASN A 360 20.39 -23.53 -7.51
N GLY A 361 20.40 -22.42 -6.77
CA GLY A 361 21.55 -21.52 -6.68
C GLY A 361 21.92 -20.83 -7.99
N ARG A 362 20.98 -20.73 -8.94
CA ARG A 362 21.18 -20.04 -10.22
C ARG A 362 21.03 -18.54 -10.01
N LYS A 363 21.82 -17.75 -10.74
CA LYS A 363 21.66 -16.29 -10.76
C LYS A 363 20.35 -15.90 -11.45
N ILE A 364 19.73 -14.84 -10.95
CA ILE A 364 18.61 -14.17 -11.58
C ILE A 364 19.15 -13.27 -12.69
N ASN A 365 18.54 -13.33 -13.89
CA ASN A 365 18.92 -12.54 -15.05
C ASN A 365 17.77 -11.62 -15.48
N LEU A 366 18.04 -10.71 -16.42
CA LEU A 366 17.05 -9.77 -16.96
C LEU A 366 15.80 -10.47 -17.50
N ASP A 367 15.98 -11.56 -18.27
CA ASP A 367 14.87 -12.32 -18.85
C ASP A 367 13.93 -12.94 -17.81
N ASP A 368 14.36 -13.02 -16.55
CA ASP A 368 13.61 -13.68 -15.47
C ASP A 368 12.66 -12.74 -14.76
N ILE A 369 12.98 -11.46 -14.74
CA ILE A 369 12.32 -10.44 -13.92
C ILE A 369 11.98 -9.18 -14.71
N GLY A 370 12.28 -9.15 -16.01
CA GLY A 370 12.02 -8.01 -16.90
C GLY A 370 12.87 -6.77 -16.63
N ALA A 371 13.89 -6.87 -15.77
CA ALA A 371 14.72 -5.75 -15.34
C ALA A 371 16.16 -6.17 -15.03
N ASP A 372 17.11 -5.24 -15.15
CA ASP A 372 18.51 -5.50 -14.80
C ASP A 372 18.64 -5.83 -13.30
N PRO A 373 19.10 -7.04 -12.93
CA PRO A 373 19.28 -7.46 -11.54
C PRO A 373 20.25 -6.58 -10.73
N GLU A 374 21.17 -5.88 -11.37
CA GLU A 374 22.14 -5.01 -10.69
C GLU A 374 21.58 -3.60 -10.41
N THR A 375 20.36 -3.30 -10.89
CA THR A 375 19.70 -2.02 -10.64
C THR A 375 19.53 -1.78 -9.15
N ASN A 376 19.84 -0.55 -8.70
CA ASN A 376 19.57 -0.14 -7.33
C ASN A 376 18.06 -0.17 -7.05
N PHE A 377 17.68 -0.92 -6.01
CA PHE A 377 16.31 -1.08 -5.55
C PHE A 377 16.15 -0.49 -4.16
N TYR A 378 15.03 0.20 -3.97
CA TYR A 378 14.75 0.99 -2.78
C TYR A 378 13.41 0.61 -2.18
N MET A 379 13.34 0.58 -0.86
CA MET A 379 12.07 0.44 -0.13
C MET A 379 11.97 1.42 1.02
N LEU A 380 10.82 2.09 1.12
CA LEU A 380 10.55 3.09 2.16
C LEU A 380 9.24 2.76 2.88
N GLY A 381 9.32 2.45 4.18
CA GLY A 381 8.17 2.23 5.04
C GLY A 381 7.73 3.53 5.73
N LEU A 382 6.51 3.98 5.46
CA LEU A 382 5.89 5.19 6.00
C LEU A 382 4.72 4.84 6.91
N ALA A 383 4.75 5.37 8.13
CA ALA A 383 3.62 5.27 9.06
C ALA A 383 2.99 6.65 9.29
N PRO A 384 1.66 6.71 9.48
CA PRO A 384 0.98 7.96 9.75
C PRO A 384 1.28 8.47 11.16
N ASN A 385 1.46 9.79 11.31
CA ASN A 385 1.52 10.47 12.59
C ASN A 385 0.84 11.85 12.49
N ASN A 386 -0.49 11.85 12.56
CA ASN A 386 -1.32 13.05 12.36
C ASN A 386 -0.96 13.77 11.03
N ALA A 387 -0.39 14.98 11.13
CA ALA A 387 0.01 15.80 9.99
C ALA A 387 1.44 15.49 9.47
N ARG A 388 2.12 14.48 10.04
CA ARG A 388 3.50 14.08 9.72
C ARG A 388 3.57 12.62 9.30
N LEU A 389 4.60 12.28 8.55
CA LEU A 389 4.95 10.91 8.22
C LEU A 389 6.18 10.47 9.02
N ALA A 390 6.10 9.29 9.63
CA ALA A 390 7.23 8.65 10.29
C ALA A 390 7.87 7.62 9.34
N VAL A 391 9.19 7.71 9.16
CA VAL A 391 9.95 6.68 8.44
C VAL A 391 10.19 5.50 9.40
N ARG A 392 9.51 4.38 9.16
CA ARG A 392 9.64 3.15 9.95
C ARG A 392 10.91 2.39 9.60
N PHE A 393 11.22 2.29 8.31
CA PHE A 393 12.45 1.70 7.81
C PHE A 393 12.79 2.23 6.42
N TRP A 394 14.06 2.10 6.06
CA TRP A 394 14.62 2.41 4.75
C TRP A 394 15.55 1.26 4.36
N HIS A 395 15.38 0.73 3.15
CA HIS A 395 16.19 -0.36 2.62
C HIS A 395 16.73 -0.02 1.23
N VAL A 396 17.98 -0.42 1.00
CA VAL A 396 18.70 -0.26 -0.27
C VAL A 396 19.38 -1.60 -0.56
N ASP A 397 19.21 -2.10 -1.77
CA ASP A 397 19.87 -3.31 -2.27
C ASP A 397 19.97 -3.25 -3.81
N SER A 398 20.58 -4.26 -4.44
CA SER A 398 20.31 -4.52 -5.86
C SER A 398 19.01 -5.30 -6.02
N PHE A 399 18.35 -5.14 -7.16
CA PHE A 399 17.07 -5.78 -7.40
C PHE A 399 17.16 -7.32 -7.39
N GLY A 400 18.22 -7.89 -7.98
CA GLY A 400 18.48 -9.33 -7.98
C GLY A 400 18.70 -9.91 -6.57
N ASN A 401 19.41 -9.18 -5.70
CA ASN A 401 19.57 -9.57 -4.30
C ASN A 401 18.24 -9.53 -3.53
N PHE A 402 17.46 -8.47 -3.75
CA PHE A 402 16.12 -8.34 -3.20
C PHE A 402 15.24 -9.54 -3.59
N VAL A 403 15.14 -9.85 -4.88
CA VAL A 403 14.38 -10.99 -5.41
C VAL A 403 14.85 -12.30 -4.78
N THR A 404 16.16 -12.51 -4.69
CA THR A 404 16.75 -13.72 -4.10
C THR A 404 16.34 -13.89 -2.63
N LYS A 405 16.36 -12.82 -1.83
CA LYS A 405 16.00 -12.86 -0.41
C LYS A 405 14.49 -13.05 -0.20
N ALA A 406 13.66 -12.39 -1.02
CA ALA A 406 12.21 -12.56 -0.99
C ALA A 406 11.81 -13.98 -1.44
N ALA A 407 12.43 -14.52 -2.49
CA ALA A 407 12.25 -15.92 -2.89
C ALA A 407 12.68 -16.90 -1.80
N ARG A 408 13.81 -16.62 -1.12
CA ARG A 408 14.26 -17.46 0.01
C ARG A 408 13.26 -17.47 1.17
N HIS A 409 12.57 -16.37 1.44
CA HIS A 409 11.47 -16.34 2.40
C HIS A 409 10.38 -17.36 2.04
N HIS A 410 9.91 -17.38 0.79
CA HIS A 410 8.90 -18.34 0.34
C HIS A 410 9.40 -19.79 0.40
N LEU A 411 10.63 -20.06 -0.05
CA LEU A 411 11.25 -21.39 0.04
C LEU A 411 11.35 -21.89 1.48
N ASP A 412 11.69 -21.02 2.42
CA ASP A 412 11.75 -21.36 3.85
C ASP A 412 10.38 -21.75 4.39
N MET A 413 9.33 -21.05 3.93
CA MET A 413 7.93 -21.26 4.31
C MET A 413 7.28 -22.51 3.68
N GLU A 414 7.89 -23.12 2.65
CA GLU A 414 7.32 -24.27 1.96
C GLU A 414 7.01 -25.42 2.93
N ILE A 415 5.78 -25.92 2.90
CA ILE A 415 5.35 -27.03 3.73
C ILE A 415 4.25 -27.83 3.04
N VAL A 416 4.11 -29.11 3.38
CA VAL A 416 2.98 -29.93 2.92
C VAL A 416 1.66 -29.23 3.25
N ARG A 417 0.78 -29.11 2.26
CA ARG A 417 -0.45 -28.31 2.35
C ARG A 417 -1.64 -29.12 1.81
N GLY A 418 -2.86 -28.68 2.08
CA GLY A 418 -4.07 -29.24 1.45
C GLY A 418 -4.49 -28.39 0.26
N GLY A 419 -5.40 -28.90 -0.59
CA GLY A 419 -5.82 -28.21 -1.81
C GLY A 419 -6.35 -26.77 -1.61
N ARG A 420 -6.97 -26.50 -0.45
CA ARG A 420 -7.52 -25.18 -0.08
C ARG A 420 -6.56 -24.26 0.69
N ASP A 421 -5.30 -24.65 0.84
CA ASP A 421 -4.27 -23.80 1.44
C ASP A 421 -3.59 -22.98 0.33
N PRO A 422 -3.24 -21.70 0.57
CA PRO A 422 -2.60 -20.87 -0.43
C PRO A 422 -1.21 -21.40 -0.79
N ARG A 423 -0.82 -21.25 -2.06
CA ARG A 423 0.50 -21.70 -2.53
C ARG A 423 1.64 -20.85 -1.98
N TYR A 424 1.48 -19.53 -2.02
CA TYR A 424 2.41 -18.54 -1.49
C TYR A 424 1.68 -17.66 -0.48
N VAL A 425 2.39 -17.18 0.54
CA VAL A 425 1.77 -16.47 1.67
C VAL A 425 2.17 -15.01 1.62
N SER A 426 1.19 -14.11 1.52
CA SER A 426 1.46 -12.68 1.64
C SER A 426 1.90 -12.31 3.05
N LEU A 427 2.71 -11.25 3.17
CA LEU A 427 3.19 -10.79 4.46
C LEU A 427 2.03 -10.34 5.37
N TYR A 428 0.97 -9.78 4.79
CA TYR A 428 -0.26 -9.44 5.49
C TYR A 428 -0.93 -10.69 6.09
N ARG A 429 -1.09 -11.75 5.29
CA ARG A 429 -1.69 -13.02 5.75
C ARG A 429 -0.85 -13.65 6.86
N LEU A 430 0.48 -13.63 6.72
CA LEU A 430 1.40 -14.12 7.75
C LEU A 430 1.24 -13.37 9.08
N LEU A 431 1.20 -12.03 9.07
CA LEU A 431 1.05 -11.23 10.28
C LEU A 431 -0.31 -11.46 10.96
N ARG A 432 -1.37 -11.71 10.18
CA ARG A 432 -2.70 -12.03 10.72
C ARG A 432 -2.73 -13.33 11.51
N GLU A 433 -1.82 -14.27 11.24
CA GLU A 433 -1.73 -15.52 12.02
C GLU A 433 -1.33 -15.31 13.49
N THR A 434 -0.82 -14.12 13.85
CA THR A 434 -0.53 -13.76 15.24
C THR A 434 -1.75 -13.25 16.02
N VAL A 435 -2.84 -12.92 15.32
CA VAL A 435 -4.05 -12.36 15.93
C VAL A 435 -5.05 -13.48 16.16
N ALA A 436 -5.77 -13.43 17.29
CA ALA A 436 -6.79 -14.43 17.59
C ALA A 436 -7.91 -14.40 16.55
N GLN A 437 -8.37 -15.57 16.09
CA GLN A 437 -9.48 -15.64 15.12
C GLN A 437 -10.78 -14.98 15.63
N SER A 438 -11.00 -15.02 16.94
CA SER A 438 -12.16 -14.46 17.62
C SER A 438 -12.04 -12.97 17.95
N ALA A 439 -10.91 -12.32 17.65
CA ALA A 439 -10.72 -10.90 17.96
C ALA A 439 -11.60 -10.02 17.06
N GLU A 440 -12.26 -9.03 17.67
CA GLU A 440 -13.00 -7.99 16.93
C GLU A 440 -12.05 -7.15 16.07
N ASN A 441 -10.89 -6.77 16.64
CA ASN A 441 -9.83 -6.10 15.91
C ASN A 441 -8.81 -7.12 15.38
N LYS A 442 -8.77 -7.29 14.06
CA LYS A 442 -7.85 -8.20 13.36
C LYS A 442 -6.51 -7.55 12.99
N THR A 443 -6.19 -6.37 13.52
CA THR A 443 -4.96 -5.64 13.20
C THR A 443 -3.76 -6.26 13.92
N PRO A 444 -2.72 -6.69 13.19
CA PRO A 444 -1.48 -7.17 13.81
C PRO A 444 -0.76 -6.08 14.60
N ALA A 445 0.16 -6.47 15.49
CA ALA A 445 0.96 -5.51 16.23
C ALA A 445 1.77 -4.60 15.27
N PRO A 446 1.66 -3.25 15.38
CA PRO A 446 2.24 -2.32 14.40
C PRO A 446 3.74 -2.51 14.13
N LEU A 447 4.53 -2.78 15.17
CA LEU A 447 5.98 -2.93 15.06
C LEU A 447 6.40 -4.28 14.42
N LEU A 448 5.53 -5.28 14.46
CA LEU A 448 5.88 -6.63 14.04
C LEU A 448 6.08 -6.72 12.53
N GLY A 449 5.29 -5.98 11.76
CA GLY A 449 5.39 -5.92 10.31
C GLY A 449 6.76 -5.45 9.83
N GLY A 450 7.24 -4.31 10.35
CA GLY A 450 8.56 -3.77 10.01
C GLY A 450 9.71 -4.70 10.43
N LEU A 451 9.60 -5.39 11.58
CA LEU A 451 10.63 -6.32 12.05
C LEU A 451 10.71 -7.58 11.17
N VAL A 452 9.57 -8.18 10.82
CA VAL A 452 9.54 -9.35 9.93
C VAL A 452 10.04 -8.98 8.54
N MET A 453 9.60 -7.85 8.00
CA MET A 453 10.07 -7.32 6.72
C MET A 453 11.59 -7.16 6.71
N ARG A 454 12.16 -6.56 7.76
CA ARG A 454 13.60 -6.40 7.90
C ARG A 454 14.35 -7.73 7.91
N SER A 455 13.80 -8.77 8.56
CA SER A 455 14.40 -10.12 8.52
C SER A 455 14.34 -10.76 7.14
N ILE A 456 13.27 -10.51 6.36
CA ILE A 456 13.18 -10.97 4.97
C ILE A 456 14.25 -10.28 4.12
N LEU A 457 14.27 -8.94 4.15
CA LEU A 457 15.16 -8.10 3.33
C LEU A 457 16.65 -8.22 3.67
N ASN A 458 17.00 -8.66 4.88
CA ASN A 458 18.40 -8.90 5.27
C ASN A 458 18.77 -10.38 5.29
N GLY A 459 17.83 -11.30 5.03
CA GLY A 459 18.09 -12.74 5.13
C GLY A 459 18.47 -13.21 6.54
N THR A 460 18.11 -12.46 7.57
CA THR A 460 18.45 -12.76 8.97
C THR A 460 17.37 -13.64 9.63
N PRO A 461 17.63 -14.21 10.83
CA PRO A 461 16.60 -14.83 11.64
C PRO A 461 15.37 -13.92 11.83
N TYR A 462 14.19 -14.52 11.90
CA TYR A 462 12.96 -13.77 12.20
C TYR A 462 12.91 -13.31 13.65
N PRO A 463 12.11 -12.29 13.97
CA PRO A 463 11.95 -11.81 15.34
C PRO A 463 11.35 -12.89 16.25
N VAL A 464 11.96 -13.11 17.43
CA VAL A 464 11.45 -14.06 18.43
C VAL A 464 10.02 -13.73 18.88
N GLN A 465 9.64 -12.46 18.83
CA GLN A 465 8.29 -11.98 19.14
C GLN A 465 7.25 -12.55 18.16
N MET A 466 7.59 -12.62 16.87
CA MET A 466 6.72 -13.23 15.85
C MET A 466 6.53 -14.72 16.13
N TYR A 467 7.65 -15.41 16.38
CA TYR A 467 7.65 -16.84 16.66
C TYR A 467 6.85 -17.19 17.93
N GLY A 468 7.10 -16.49 19.03
CA GLY A 468 6.36 -16.66 20.28
C GLY A 468 4.87 -16.39 20.13
N ALA A 469 4.48 -15.38 19.34
CA ALA A 469 3.07 -15.09 19.06
C ALA A 469 2.40 -16.24 18.29
N ILE A 470 3.05 -16.76 17.23
CA ILE A 470 2.54 -17.90 16.46
C ILE A 470 2.41 -19.16 17.34
N LEU A 471 3.45 -19.51 18.11
CA LEU A 471 3.39 -20.66 19.03
C LEU A 471 2.26 -20.51 20.06
N SER A 472 2.08 -19.31 20.62
CA SER A 472 0.99 -19.00 21.54
C SER A 472 -0.38 -19.22 20.88
N ARG A 473 -0.57 -18.76 19.64
CA ARG A 473 -1.84 -18.96 18.90
C ARG A 473 -2.11 -20.43 18.63
N VAL A 474 -1.11 -21.21 18.21
CA VAL A 474 -1.27 -22.66 18.01
C VAL A 474 -1.70 -23.35 19.31
N LYS A 475 -1.11 -23.00 20.45
CA LYS A 475 -1.48 -23.57 21.76
C LYS A 475 -2.90 -23.22 22.20
N VAL A 476 -3.29 -21.96 22.03
CA VAL A 476 -4.60 -21.46 22.49
C VAL A 476 -5.72 -21.95 21.57
N GLU A 477 -5.53 -21.83 20.26
CA GLU A 477 -6.53 -22.20 19.25
C GLU A 477 -6.54 -23.70 18.93
N ARG A 478 -5.53 -24.45 19.39
CA ARG A 478 -5.42 -25.91 19.27
C ARG A 478 -5.46 -26.39 17.82
N SER A 479 -5.02 -25.54 16.91
CA SER A 479 -4.95 -25.83 15.49
C SER A 479 -3.72 -25.16 14.88
N ILE A 480 -3.09 -25.90 13.96
CA ILE A 480 -1.94 -25.44 13.19
C ILE A 480 -2.29 -25.59 11.70
N ASN A 481 -2.40 -24.45 11.03
CA ASN A 481 -2.60 -24.39 9.58
C ASN A 481 -1.24 -24.41 8.85
N SER A 482 -1.28 -24.48 7.51
CA SER A 482 -0.07 -24.47 6.67
C SER A 482 0.78 -23.21 6.87
N VAL A 483 0.15 -22.05 7.07
CA VAL A 483 0.87 -20.78 7.23
C VAL A 483 1.69 -20.78 8.52
N ARG A 484 1.09 -21.15 9.65
CA ARG A 484 1.77 -21.25 10.96
C ARG A 484 2.86 -22.31 10.93
N ALA A 485 2.58 -23.48 10.35
CA ALA A 485 3.55 -24.56 10.23
C ALA A 485 4.74 -24.15 9.34
N GLY A 486 4.46 -23.54 8.18
CA GLY A 486 5.47 -22.97 7.29
C GLY A 486 6.32 -21.91 7.98
N PHE A 487 5.72 -21.03 8.78
CA PHE A 487 6.49 -20.03 9.54
C PHE A 487 7.36 -20.63 10.64
N ILE A 488 6.86 -21.62 11.40
CA ILE A 488 7.66 -22.33 12.39
C ILE A 488 8.85 -23.00 11.72
N LYS A 489 8.64 -23.69 10.58
CA LYS A 489 9.69 -24.28 9.77
C LYS A 489 10.71 -23.23 9.32
N ALA A 490 10.24 -22.12 8.74
CA ALA A 490 11.09 -21.04 8.26
C ALA A 490 11.93 -20.40 9.37
N TYR A 491 11.35 -20.21 10.56
CA TYR A 491 12.06 -19.73 11.75
C TYR A 491 13.20 -20.65 12.16
N LEU A 492 12.92 -21.94 12.31
CA LEU A 492 13.91 -22.94 12.72
C LEU A 492 15.01 -23.11 11.68
N LEU A 493 14.67 -23.11 10.39
CA LEU A 493 15.65 -23.17 9.29
C LEU A 493 16.62 -21.99 9.33
N ARG A 494 16.11 -20.77 9.54
CA ARG A 494 16.97 -19.58 9.59
C ARG A 494 17.84 -19.53 10.84
N LEU A 495 17.35 -20.00 11.99
CA LEU A 495 18.20 -20.16 13.17
C LEU A 495 19.33 -21.17 12.93
N SER A 496 19.02 -22.30 12.29
CA SER A 496 19.99 -23.34 11.94
C SER A 496 21.10 -22.78 11.04
N ARG A 497 20.72 -22.09 9.95
CA ARG A 497 21.66 -21.43 9.02
C ARG A 497 22.52 -20.35 9.69
N ALA A 498 21.96 -19.64 10.67
CA ALA A 498 22.68 -18.62 11.43
C ALA A 498 23.60 -19.22 12.51
N GLY A 499 23.60 -20.53 12.73
CA GLY A 499 24.37 -21.17 13.80
C GLY A 499 23.88 -20.81 15.21
N LEU A 500 22.63 -20.38 15.35
CA LEU A 500 22.03 -19.95 16.62
C LEU A 500 21.28 -21.08 17.34
N THR A 501 21.29 -22.28 16.79
CA THR A 501 20.69 -23.49 17.37
C THR A 501 21.50 -24.72 16.99
N ASN A 502 21.40 -25.77 17.81
CA ASN A 502 22.00 -27.08 17.54
C ASN A 502 21.14 -27.94 16.59
N LEU A 503 19.96 -27.46 16.21
CA LEU A 503 19.09 -28.12 15.26
C LEU A 503 19.70 -28.08 13.86
N LYS A 504 19.90 -29.24 13.23
CA LYS A 504 20.41 -29.35 11.86
C LYS A 504 19.28 -29.19 10.84
N GLU A 505 19.58 -28.58 9.68
CA GLU A 505 18.59 -28.31 8.63
C GLU A 505 17.91 -29.58 8.09
N ASP A 506 18.62 -30.72 8.03
CA ASP A 506 18.11 -32.00 7.52
C ASP A 506 17.01 -32.63 8.40
N LEU A 507 16.88 -32.17 9.65
CA LEU A 507 15.81 -32.54 10.57
C LEU A 507 14.55 -31.69 10.38
N ILE A 508 14.63 -30.58 9.65
CA ILE A 508 13.53 -29.64 9.43
C ILE A 508 12.92 -29.90 8.03
N SER A 509 12.00 -30.85 7.94
CA SER A 509 11.43 -31.32 6.68
C SER A 509 10.23 -30.48 6.19
N VAL A 510 9.93 -30.59 4.89
CA VAL A 510 8.71 -30.01 4.25
C VAL A 510 7.47 -30.86 4.51
N SER A 511 7.64 -32.18 4.63
CA SER A 511 6.56 -33.15 4.83
C SER A 511 6.95 -34.19 5.89
N LEU A 512 6.08 -35.18 6.12
CA LEU A 512 6.28 -36.21 7.13
C LEU A 512 7.57 -37.01 6.88
N LYS A 513 8.58 -36.78 7.73
CA LYS A 513 9.82 -37.57 7.82
C LYS A 513 9.74 -38.55 8.99
N LYS A 514 9.54 -39.84 8.72
CA LYS A 514 9.29 -40.87 9.75
C LYS A 514 10.55 -41.30 10.50
N ASP A 515 11.68 -41.28 9.82
CA ASP A 515 13.03 -41.59 10.31
C ASP A 515 13.69 -40.41 11.06
N ASN A 516 12.95 -39.31 11.27
CA ASN A 516 13.44 -38.14 12.00
C ASN A 516 13.73 -38.50 13.47
N GLN A 517 14.98 -38.31 13.89
CA GLN A 517 15.48 -38.66 15.22
C GLN A 517 15.26 -37.55 16.27
N ASN A 518 14.70 -36.39 15.89
CA ASN A 518 14.44 -35.31 16.83
C ASN A 518 13.29 -35.70 17.79
N VAL A 519 13.60 -35.86 19.07
CA VAL A 519 12.64 -36.27 20.11
C VAL A 519 11.39 -35.37 20.16
N PRO A 520 11.49 -34.03 20.19
CA PRO A 520 10.29 -33.18 20.14
C PRO A 520 9.38 -33.44 18.93
N TYR A 521 9.96 -33.58 17.72
CA TYR A 521 9.21 -33.90 16.51
C TYR A 521 8.50 -35.26 16.58
N ARG A 522 9.17 -36.28 17.11
CA ARG A 522 8.58 -37.61 17.38
C ARG A 522 7.40 -37.53 18.36
N LEU A 523 7.54 -36.77 19.44
CA LEU A 523 6.46 -36.54 20.39
C LEU A 523 5.26 -35.82 19.76
N GLY A 524 5.52 -34.87 18.86
CA GLY A 524 4.49 -34.23 18.06
C GLY A 524 3.72 -35.23 17.19
N ARG A 525 4.44 -36.13 16.49
CA ARG A 525 3.83 -37.21 15.70
C ARG A 525 3.01 -38.14 16.58
N LEU A 526 3.55 -38.56 17.72
CA LEU A 526 2.85 -39.39 18.70
C LEU A 526 1.54 -38.72 19.12
N PHE A 527 1.56 -37.45 19.47
CA PHE A 527 0.35 -36.71 19.87
C PHE A 527 -0.72 -36.74 18.76
N ALA A 528 -0.34 -36.55 17.50
CA ALA A 528 -1.27 -36.63 16.37
C ALA A 528 -1.87 -38.04 16.18
N ILE A 529 -1.07 -39.09 16.39
CA ILE A 529 -1.53 -40.49 16.32
C ILE A 529 -2.54 -40.77 17.44
N LEU A 530 -2.26 -40.33 18.67
CA LEU A 530 -3.14 -40.50 19.82
C LEU A 530 -4.46 -39.74 19.66
N GLU A 531 -4.41 -38.52 19.11
CA GLU A 531 -5.61 -37.74 18.77
C GLU A 531 -6.46 -38.48 17.73
N LYS A 532 -5.83 -38.97 16.66
CA LYS A 532 -6.53 -39.74 15.62
C LYS A 532 -7.19 -41.00 16.18
N ALA A 533 -6.49 -41.76 17.02
CA ALA A 533 -7.03 -42.95 17.67
C ALA A 533 -8.28 -42.66 18.49
N GLN A 534 -8.31 -41.52 19.19
CA GLN A 534 -9.51 -41.08 19.92
C GLN A 534 -10.66 -40.74 18.96
N THR A 535 -10.38 -39.98 17.89
CA THR A 535 -11.41 -39.58 16.91
C THR A 535 -11.99 -40.77 16.15
N ASP A 536 -11.16 -41.76 15.79
CA ASP A 536 -11.62 -42.97 15.09
C ASP A 536 -12.44 -43.89 16.03
N ALA A 537 -12.14 -43.92 17.33
CA ALA A 537 -12.87 -44.71 18.32
C ALA A 537 -14.20 -44.08 18.78
N ASN A 538 -14.34 -42.76 18.69
CA ASN A 538 -15.58 -42.07 19.07
C ASN A 538 -15.77 -40.79 18.23
N LYS A 539 -16.79 -40.79 17.36
CA LYS A 539 -17.09 -39.66 16.48
C LYS A 539 -17.81 -38.50 17.20
N ASP A 540 -18.42 -38.75 18.36
CA ASP A 540 -19.24 -37.78 19.13
C ASP A 540 -18.50 -37.19 20.35
N VAL A 541 -17.18 -37.00 20.25
CA VAL A 541 -16.36 -36.53 21.38
C VAL A 541 -16.55 -35.03 21.62
N LYS A 542 -17.20 -34.68 22.73
CA LYS A 542 -17.40 -33.27 23.17
C LYS A 542 -16.10 -32.54 23.57
N SER A 543 -15.02 -33.26 23.91
CA SER A 543 -13.72 -32.69 24.26
C SER A 543 -12.60 -33.67 23.89
N THR A 544 -11.76 -33.28 22.94
CA THR A 544 -10.64 -34.08 22.42
C THR A 544 -9.40 -33.97 23.32
N ILE A 545 -8.48 -34.93 23.20
CA ILE A 545 -7.15 -34.88 23.82
C ILE A 545 -6.43 -33.57 23.46
N SER A 546 -6.56 -33.12 22.21
CA SER A 546 -6.04 -31.81 21.77
C SER A 546 -6.61 -30.64 22.59
N SER A 547 -7.92 -30.65 22.87
CA SER A 547 -8.57 -29.59 23.64
C SER A 547 -8.08 -29.47 25.10
N LYS A 548 -7.59 -30.56 25.69
CA LYS A 548 -7.17 -30.60 27.10
C LYS A 548 -5.66 -30.56 27.29
N TYR A 549 -4.91 -31.19 26.39
CA TYR A 549 -3.52 -31.54 26.63
C TYR A 549 -2.53 -30.96 25.62
N PHE A 550 -2.97 -30.35 24.51
CA PHE A 550 -2.03 -29.89 23.47
C PHE A 550 -0.96 -28.93 24.02
N SER A 551 -1.39 -27.88 24.75
CA SER A 551 -0.45 -26.91 25.34
C SER A 551 0.52 -27.61 26.30
N SER A 552 0.01 -28.39 27.25
CA SER A 552 0.82 -29.07 28.26
C SER A 552 1.73 -30.15 27.66
N ALA A 553 1.29 -30.88 26.64
CA ALA A 553 2.10 -31.88 25.94
C ALA A 553 3.25 -31.22 25.17
N SER A 554 3.02 -30.04 24.59
CA SER A 554 4.07 -29.28 23.92
C SER A 554 5.06 -28.62 24.89
N THR A 555 4.70 -28.37 26.14
CA THR A 555 5.58 -27.67 27.11
C THR A 555 6.24 -28.60 28.12
N THR A 556 5.52 -29.62 28.61
CA THR A 556 5.94 -30.53 29.68
C THR A 556 5.56 -31.98 29.34
N PRO A 557 6.23 -32.60 28.34
CA PRO A 557 5.88 -33.94 27.85
C PRO A 557 5.84 -35.03 28.93
N ALA A 558 6.82 -35.06 29.83
CA ALA A 558 6.95 -36.09 30.87
C ALA A 558 5.70 -36.26 31.74
N VAL A 559 4.97 -35.17 32.00
CA VAL A 559 3.77 -35.19 32.84
C VAL A 559 2.54 -35.69 32.08
N VAL A 560 2.51 -35.47 30.77
CA VAL A 560 1.28 -35.60 29.96
C VAL A 560 1.25 -36.89 29.16
N PHE A 561 2.35 -37.27 28.51
CA PHE A 561 2.37 -38.45 27.62
C PHE A 561 2.05 -39.78 28.33
N PRO A 562 2.51 -40.06 29.56
CA PRO A 562 2.09 -41.26 30.28
C PRO A 562 0.57 -41.35 30.48
N VAL A 563 -0.08 -40.21 30.76
CA VAL A 563 -1.54 -40.12 30.90
C VAL A 563 -2.22 -40.36 29.56
N LEU A 564 -1.72 -39.75 28.47
CA LEU A 564 -2.30 -39.91 27.13
C LEU A 564 -2.17 -41.34 26.60
N LEU A 565 -1.03 -42.00 26.81
CA LEU A 565 -0.82 -43.39 26.39
C LEU A 565 -1.79 -44.33 27.12
N LYS A 566 -1.98 -44.15 28.43
CA LYS A 566 -2.96 -44.91 29.21
C LYS A 566 -4.40 -44.71 28.70
N LEU A 567 -4.78 -43.47 28.38
CA LEU A 567 -6.09 -43.17 27.80
C LEU A 567 -6.26 -43.79 26.41
N ALA A 568 -5.21 -43.75 25.58
CA ALA A 568 -5.25 -44.28 24.23
C ALA A 568 -5.43 -45.80 24.18
N GLN A 569 -4.92 -46.56 25.16
CA GLN A 569 -5.16 -48.01 25.26
C GLN A 569 -6.66 -48.36 25.24
N HIS A 570 -7.50 -47.56 25.91
CA HIS A 570 -8.95 -47.76 25.92
C HIS A 570 -9.62 -47.46 24.57
N HIS A 571 -9.04 -46.56 23.77
CA HIS A 571 -9.50 -46.24 22.42
C HIS A 571 -9.06 -47.29 21.40
N ILE A 572 -7.79 -47.71 21.49
CA ILE A 572 -7.18 -48.74 20.64
C ILE A 572 -7.93 -50.08 20.78
N ALA A 573 -8.25 -50.48 22.00
CA ALA A 573 -9.00 -51.72 22.26
C ALA A 573 -10.42 -51.73 21.67
N LYS A 574 -10.99 -50.55 21.36
CA LYS A 574 -12.34 -50.39 20.81
C LYS A 574 -12.35 -50.09 19.31
N SER A 575 -11.18 -50.03 18.66
CA SER A 575 -11.05 -49.61 17.27
C SER A 575 -10.69 -50.80 16.38
N ASP A 576 -11.34 -50.89 15.21
CA ASP A 576 -10.99 -51.86 14.15
C ASP A 576 -9.58 -51.64 13.59
N TRP A 577 -8.97 -50.46 13.85
CA TRP A 577 -7.63 -50.09 13.42
C TRP A 577 -6.59 -50.12 14.56
N GLY A 578 -6.91 -50.81 15.67
CA GLY A 578 -6.07 -50.84 16.87
C GLY A 578 -4.64 -51.30 16.61
N PHE A 579 -4.45 -52.37 15.84
CA PHE A 579 -3.11 -52.91 15.51
C PHE A 579 -2.22 -51.90 14.77
N LYS A 580 -2.79 -51.23 13.75
CA LYS A 580 -2.08 -50.20 12.98
C LYS A 580 -1.67 -49.02 13.88
N THR A 581 -2.57 -48.61 14.77
CA THR A 581 -2.33 -47.52 15.72
C THR A 581 -1.20 -47.87 16.69
N THR A 582 -1.18 -49.08 17.24
CA THR A 582 -0.09 -49.55 18.12
C THR A 582 1.26 -49.51 17.41
N ARG A 583 1.32 -50.03 16.18
CA ARG A 583 2.54 -49.99 15.37
C ARG A 583 3.00 -48.55 15.08
N ASP A 584 2.07 -47.65 14.75
CA ASP A 584 2.39 -46.25 14.49
C ASP A 584 2.89 -45.54 15.78
N ILE A 585 2.38 -45.92 16.97
CA ILE A 585 2.88 -45.46 18.27
C ILE A 585 4.30 -45.97 18.53
N GLU A 586 4.56 -47.26 18.32
CA GLU A 586 5.89 -47.88 18.46
C GLU A 586 6.89 -47.20 17.53
N GLU A 587 6.53 -46.98 16.26
CA GLU A 587 7.38 -46.27 15.28
C GLU A 587 7.65 -44.80 15.68
N ALA A 588 6.70 -44.13 16.33
CA ALA A 588 6.90 -42.76 16.79
C ALA A 588 7.78 -42.69 18.06
N LEU A 589 7.78 -43.73 18.89
CA LEU A 589 8.56 -43.82 20.12
C LEU A 589 9.92 -44.50 19.94
N ASP A 590 10.17 -45.11 18.78
CA ASP A 590 11.48 -45.70 18.46
C ASP A 590 12.59 -44.65 18.69
N GLY A 591 13.61 -44.99 19.48
CA GLY A 591 14.69 -44.09 19.90
C GLY A 591 14.30 -42.93 20.81
N VAL A 592 13.14 -42.99 21.50
CA VAL A 592 12.79 -42.06 22.59
C VAL A 592 12.98 -42.78 23.94
N ASP A 593 14.13 -42.59 24.56
CA ASP A 593 14.49 -43.27 25.81
C ASP A 593 13.74 -42.71 27.03
N GLU A 594 13.54 -41.40 27.08
CA GLU A 594 12.85 -40.70 28.17
C GLU A 594 12.00 -39.54 27.64
N PHE A 595 10.85 -39.30 28.29
CA PHE A 595 10.07 -38.09 28.01
C PHE A 595 10.71 -36.87 28.67
N PRO A 596 11.02 -35.80 27.91
CA PRO A 596 11.66 -34.62 28.47
C PRO A 596 10.73 -33.88 29.44
N ALA A 597 11.32 -33.32 30.51
CA ALA A 597 10.58 -32.59 31.54
C ALA A 597 10.00 -31.27 31.01
N TYR A 598 10.74 -30.58 30.14
CA TYR A 598 10.35 -29.34 29.49
C TYR A 598 10.88 -29.30 28.06
N LEU A 599 10.20 -28.55 27.18
CA LEU A 599 10.67 -28.25 25.83
C LEU A 599 10.96 -26.75 25.68
N SER A 600 12.10 -26.39 25.07
CA SER A 600 12.45 -25.02 24.66
C SER A 600 11.45 -24.48 23.62
N LEU A 601 11.55 -23.19 23.27
CA LEU A 601 10.71 -22.64 22.20
C LEU A 601 11.03 -23.28 20.84
N GLU A 602 12.29 -23.59 20.53
CA GLU A 602 12.63 -24.29 19.29
C GLU A 602 12.07 -25.73 19.28
N GLU A 603 12.22 -26.43 20.40
CA GLU A 603 11.73 -27.81 20.56
C GLU A 603 10.19 -27.87 20.49
N GLN A 604 9.50 -26.89 21.06
CA GLN A 604 8.06 -26.70 20.90
C GLN A 604 7.67 -26.52 19.43
N GLY A 605 8.47 -25.80 18.64
CA GLY A 605 8.28 -25.67 17.20
C GLY A 605 8.40 -27.02 16.49
N MET A 606 9.46 -27.77 16.79
CA MET A 606 9.66 -29.12 16.23
C MET A 606 8.52 -30.08 16.59
N PHE A 607 8.02 -30.02 17.82
CA PHE A 607 6.81 -30.73 18.23
C PHE A 607 5.61 -30.37 17.36
N MET A 608 5.36 -29.08 17.16
CA MET A 608 4.23 -28.62 16.35
C MET A 608 4.36 -29.02 14.88
N LEU A 609 5.58 -29.03 14.31
CA LEU A 609 5.84 -29.53 12.96
C LEU A 609 5.54 -31.03 12.83
N GLY A 610 6.02 -31.84 13.79
CA GLY A 610 5.76 -33.29 13.81
C GLY A 610 4.26 -33.59 13.90
N TYR A 611 3.55 -32.86 14.75
CA TYR A 611 2.09 -32.94 14.87
C TYR A 611 1.38 -32.57 13.56
N TYR A 612 1.76 -31.44 12.93
CA TYR A 612 1.18 -30.98 11.68
C TYR A 612 1.37 -31.98 10.54
N HIS A 613 2.61 -32.44 10.32
CA HIS A 613 2.94 -33.39 9.25
C HIS A 613 2.19 -34.72 9.41
N GLN A 614 2.13 -35.26 10.63
CA GLN A 614 1.44 -36.52 10.90
C GLN A 614 -0.08 -36.40 10.69
N ARG A 615 -0.67 -35.25 11.04
CA ARG A 615 -2.08 -34.97 10.74
C ARG A 615 -2.32 -34.90 9.23
N LYS A 616 -1.56 -34.09 8.48
CA LYS A 616 -1.73 -33.96 7.03
C LYS A 616 -1.59 -35.31 6.31
N ALA A 617 -0.55 -36.09 6.62
CA ALA A 617 -0.36 -37.43 6.04
C ALA A 617 -1.52 -38.40 6.36
N SER A 618 -2.22 -38.20 7.48
CA SER A 618 -3.38 -39.02 7.84
C SER A 618 -4.65 -38.65 7.08
N PHE A 619 -4.77 -37.41 6.60
CA PHE A 619 -5.91 -36.93 5.81
C PHE A 619 -5.77 -37.30 4.32
N THR A 620 -4.58 -37.14 3.73
CA THR A 620 -4.33 -37.50 2.31
C THR A 620 -4.65 -38.96 2.02
N LYS A 621 -4.21 -39.89 2.90
CA LYS A 621 -4.54 -41.32 2.79
C LYS A 621 -6.04 -41.63 2.89
N LYS A 622 -6.87 -40.70 3.36
CA LYS A 622 -8.33 -40.86 3.45
C LYS A 622 -9.00 -40.40 2.15
N GLU A 623 -8.44 -39.41 1.47
CA GLU A 623 -8.93 -38.94 0.16
C GLU A 623 -8.64 -39.99 -0.93
N ASP A 624 -7.44 -40.59 -0.94
CA ASP A 624 -7.07 -41.65 -1.90
C ASP A 624 -8.00 -42.88 -1.81
N VAL A 625 -8.38 -43.29 -0.59
CA VAL A 625 -9.26 -44.46 -0.36
C VAL A 625 -10.70 -44.17 -0.80
N VAL A 626 -11.18 -42.93 -0.63
CA VAL A 626 -12.54 -42.54 -1.07
C VAL A 626 -12.62 -42.39 -2.59
N SER A 627 -11.52 -42.03 -3.27
CA SER A 627 -11.46 -41.98 -4.74
C SER A 627 -11.31 -43.34 -5.43
N GLU A 628 -10.86 -44.38 -4.73
CA GLU A 628 -10.83 -45.76 -5.26
C GLU A 628 -12.16 -46.50 -5.06
N GLU A 629 -13.03 -46.02 -4.18
CA GLU A 629 -14.37 -46.59 -3.89
C GLU A 629 -15.53 -45.86 -4.62
N ALA A 630 -15.23 -44.81 -5.39
CA ALA A 630 -16.18 -44.04 -6.22
C ALA A 630 -15.91 -44.28 -7.71
#